data_AF-A0A9X8VL24-F1
#
_entry.id   AF-A0A9X8VL24-F1
#
_cell.length_a   1.000
_cell.length_b   1.000
_cell.length_c   1.000
_cell.angle_alpha   90.00
_cell.angle_beta   90.00
_cell.angle_gamma   90.00
#
_symmetry.space_group_name_H-M   'P 1'
#
loop_
_entity.id
_entity.type
_entity.pdbx_description
1 polymer ?
#
loop_
_entity_poly.entity_id
_entity_poly.type
_entity_poly.pdbx_seq_one_letter_code
_entity_poly.pdbx_strand_id
1 'polypeptide(L)'
;SLAPFPAPLTPEQLDMLRQQTSLPQDLIARTQQQLSRLDKLPPDWNITYARKLTEQAQELWPEQAKPLVQQWQQRLNTAALPTEQLNGWHQGMMKLKQLSDRLNGLDEQKGKYMTVSELKSVVFSTMQSFNKSVPAEEQMRVLLQNPESEPLPAAARAQLEMHLKQLTARYAEIQENASE
;
A
#
# COMPACT_ATOMS: atom_id res chain seq x y z
N SER A 1 -3.91 16.53 -23.93
CA SER A 1 -4.87 15.48 -24.31
C SER A 1 -5.20 14.67 -23.05
N LEU A 2 -6.46 14.65 -22.61
CA LEU A 2 -6.93 13.74 -21.56
C LEU A 2 -7.12 12.36 -22.23
N ALA A 3 -6.00 11.66 -22.48
CA ALA A 3 -6.07 10.34 -23.08
C ALA A 3 -6.91 9.43 -22.18
N PRO A 4 -7.99 8.80 -22.69
CA PRO A 4 -8.77 7.88 -21.90
C PRO A 4 -7.86 6.73 -21.43
N PHE A 5 -8.10 6.23 -20.21
CA PHE A 5 -7.53 4.95 -19.80
C PHE A 5 -7.82 3.93 -20.92
N PRO A 6 -6.85 3.10 -21.34
CA PRO A 6 -7.12 2.08 -22.34
C PRO A 6 -8.19 1.15 -21.76
N ALA A 7 -9.44 1.33 -22.22
CA ALA A 7 -10.55 0.53 -21.78
C ALA A 7 -10.38 -0.88 -22.37
N PRO A 8 -10.58 -1.94 -21.58
CA PRO A 8 -10.65 -3.28 -22.13
C PRO A 8 -11.81 -3.34 -23.13
N LEU A 9 -11.65 -4.19 -24.14
CA LEU A 9 -12.70 -4.42 -25.13
C LEU A 9 -13.95 -4.95 -24.44
N THR A 10 -15.12 -4.46 -24.84
CA THR A 10 -16.40 -4.98 -24.35
C THR A 10 -16.62 -6.41 -24.86
N PRO A 11 -17.47 -7.22 -24.19
CA PRO A 11 -17.80 -8.56 -24.67
C PRO A 11 -18.28 -8.58 -26.14
N GLU A 12 -19.07 -7.60 -26.54
CA GLU A 12 -19.56 -7.42 -27.91
C GLU A 12 -18.42 -7.16 -28.90
N GLN A 13 -17.44 -6.31 -28.54
CA GLN A 13 -16.26 -6.06 -29.36
C GLN A 13 -15.37 -7.29 -29.49
N LEU A 14 -15.24 -8.08 -28.41
CA LEU A 14 -14.51 -9.34 -28.42
C LEU A 14 -15.18 -10.38 -29.34
N ASP A 15 -16.51 -10.47 -29.32
CA ASP A 15 -17.25 -11.37 -30.20
C ASP A 15 -17.16 -10.94 -31.67
N MET A 16 -17.24 -9.63 -31.96
CA MET A 16 -17.02 -9.12 -33.31
C MET A 16 -15.60 -9.42 -33.83
N LEU A 17 -14.57 -9.31 -32.98
CA LEU A 17 -13.18 -9.63 -33.33
C LEU A 17 -12.98 -11.14 -33.51
N ARG A 18 -13.63 -11.98 -32.70
CA ARG A 18 -13.59 -13.45 -32.88
C ARG A 18 -14.18 -13.90 -34.21
N GLN A 19 -15.15 -13.16 -34.74
CA GLN A 19 -15.75 -13.44 -36.05
C GLN A 19 -14.93 -12.93 -37.24
N GLN A 20 -13.86 -12.16 -37.01
CA GLN A 20 -12.95 -11.74 -38.08
C GLN A 20 -12.04 -12.89 -38.53
N THR A 21 -11.90 -13.07 -39.84
CA THR A 21 -11.13 -14.16 -40.47
C THR A 21 -9.63 -14.05 -40.24
N SER A 22 -9.12 -12.88 -39.86
CA SER A 22 -7.70 -12.67 -39.54
C SER A 22 -7.53 -11.66 -38.42
N LEU A 23 -7.02 -12.10 -37.27
CA LEU A 23 -6.55 -11.22 -36.20
C LEU A 23 -5.08 -10.84 -36.43
N PRO A 24 -4.65 -9.63 -36.02
CA PRO A 24 -3.24 -9.25 -36.07
C PRO A 24 -2.39 -10.25 -35.25
N GLN A 25 -1.36 -10.85 -35.87
CA GLN A 25 -0.47 -11.80 -35.19
C GLN A 25 0.32 -11.16 -34.03
N ASP A 26 0.46 -9.84 -34.02
CA ASP A 26 1.17 -9.08 -32.98
C ASP A 26 0.29 -8.74 -31.77
N LEU A 27 -1.01 -9.08 -31.76
CA LEU A 27 -1.94 -8.73 -30.70
C LEU A 27 -1.49 -9.28 -29.33
N ILE A 28 -1.03 -10.53 -29.26
CA ILE A 28 -0.50 -11.12 -28.02
C ILE A 28 0.74 -10.37 -27.54
N ALA A 29 1.67 -10.05 -28.45
CA ALA A 29 2.87 -9.29 -28.10
C ALA A 29 2.53 -7.89 -27.60
N ARG A 30 1.56 -7.21 -28.21
CA ARG A 30 1.04 -5.90 -27.74
C ARG A 30 0.40 -6.00 -26.36
N THR A 31 -0.42 -7.03 -26.12
CA THR A 31 -1.04 -7.27 -24.81
C THR A 31 0.03 -7.54 -23.75
N GLN A 32 1.03 -8.38 -24.03
CA GLN A 32 2.15 -8.63 -23.13
C GLN A 32 2.93 -7.35 -22.79
N GLN A 33 3.18 -6.50 -23.78
CA GLN A 33 3.81 -5.19 -23.54
C GLN A 33 2.93 -4.29 -22.67
N GLN A 34 1.61 -4.30 -22.87
CA GLN A 34 0.68 -3.53 -22.06
C GLN A 34 0.63 -4.03 -20.61
N LEU A 35 0.55 -5.35 -20.39
CA LEU A 35 0.64 -5.95 -19.05
C LEU A 35 1.95 -5.60 -18.36
N SER A 36 3.08 -5.66 -19.09
CA SER A 36 4.39 -5.28 -18.57
C SER A 36 4.49 -3.79 -18.21
N ARG A 37 3.72 -2.92 -18.87
CA ARG A 37 3.65 -1.49 -18.51
C ARG A 37 2.81 -1.29 -17.25
N LEU A 38 1.70 -2.02 -17.11
CA LEU A 38 0.82 -1.95 -15.94
C LEU A 38 1.52 -2.44 -14.67
N ASP A 39 2.27 -3.53 -14.75
CA ASP A 39 3.03 -4.10 -13.61
C ASP A 39 4.10 -3.12 -13.05
N LYS A 40 4.64 -2.29 -13.92
CA LYS A 40 5.63 -1.26 -13.56
C LYS A 40 5.03 -0.01 -12.93
N LEU A 41 3.70 0.15 -12.93
CA LEU A 41 3.08 1.32 -12.32
C LEU A 41 3.24 1.28 -10.78
N PRO A 42 3.56 2.42 -10.14
CA PRO A 42 3.52 2.54 -8.69
C PRO A 42 2.11 2.32 -8.14
N PRO A 43 1.95 1.86 -6.88
CA PRO A 43 0.63 1.68 -6.27
C PRO A 43 -0.17 2.98 -6.16
N ASP A 44 0.49 4.14 -6.11
CA ASP A 44 -0.12 5.48 -6.06
C ASP A 44 -0.29 6.14 -7.45
N TRP A 45 -0.09 5.39 -8.55
CA TRP A 45 -0.05 5.96 -9.91
C TRP A 45 -1.31 6.76 -10.25
N ASN A 46 -2.48 6.31 -9.79
CA ASN A 46 -3.77 6.95 -10.00
C ASN A 46 -3.83 8.32 -9.29
N ILE A 47 -3.33 8.40 -8.06
CA ILE A 47 -3.25 9.63 -7.26
C ILE A 47 -2.27 10.61 -7.93
N THR A 48 -1.10 10.13 -8.32
CA THR A 48 -0.08 10.97 -8.98
C THR A 48 -0.56 11.48 -10.34
N TYR A 49 -1.25 10.66 -11.12
CA TYR A 49 -1.83 11.07 -12.40
C TYR A 49 -2.93 12.11 -12.21
N ALA A 50 -3.87 11.89 -11.29
CA ALA A 50 -4.93 12.84 -11.01
C ALA A 50 -4.40 14.20 -10.51
N ARG A 51 -3.35 14.19 -9.70
CA ARG A 51 -2.64 15.43 -9.31
C ARG A 51 -2.12 16.21 -10.52
N LYS A 52 -1.47 15.55 -11.48
CA LYS A 52 -1.01 16.20 -12.72
C LYS A 52 -2.16 16.79 -13.53
N LEU A 53 -3.31 16.10 -13.58
CA LEU A 53 -4.51 16.64 -14.24
C LEU A 53 -5.02 17.90 -13.55
N THR A 54 -5.04 17.91 -12.22
CA THR A 54 -5.46 19.09 -11.44
C THR A 54 -4.47 20.25 -11.56
N GLU A 55 -3.16 19.98 -11.58
CA GLU A 55 -2.12 20.98 -11.83
C GLU A 55 -2.26 21.60 -13.22
N GLN A 56 -2.45 20.77 -14.25
CA GLN A 56 -2.68 21.26 -15.61
C GLN A 56 -3.95 22.13 -15.71
N ALA A 57 -5.04 21.72 -15.05
CA ALA A 57 -6.27 22.52 -15.02
C ALA A 57 -6.05 23.85 -14.29
N GLN A 58 -5.28 23.85 -13.20
CA GLN A 58 -4.95 25.04 -12.41
C GLN A 58 -4.05 26.02 -13.18
N GLU A 59 -3.09 25.53 -13.97
CA GLU A 59 -2.26 26.37 -14.83
C GLU A 59 -3.05 27.02 -15.97
N LEU A 60 -3.99 26.29 -16.57
CA LEU A 60 -4.80 26.79 -17.68
C LEU A 60 -5.94 27.72 -17.23
N TRP A 61 -6.54 27.45 -16.07
CA TRP A 61 -7.69 28.20 -15.54
C TRP A 61 -7.60 28.43 -14.03
N PRO A 62 -6.77 29.39 -13.57
CA PRO A 62 -6.47 29.55 -12.15
C PRO A 62 -7.69 29.83 -11.25
N GLU A 63 -8.69 30.55 -11.75
CA GLU A 63 -9.90 30.87 -10.97
C GLU A 63 -10.96 29.78 -11.06
N GLN A 64 -11.17 29.20 -12.25
CA GLN A 64 -12.20 28.19 -12.46
C GLN A 64 -11.81 26.80 -11.93
N ALA A 65 -10.51 26.49 -11.89
CA ALA A 65 -10.01 25.20 -11.40
C ALA A 65 -9.91 25.11 -9.88
N LYS A 66 -9.89 26.23 -9.14
CA LYS A 66 -9.84 26.25 -7.67
C LYS A 66 -10.80 25.27 -6.99
N PRO A 67 -12.12 25.26 -7.27
CA PRO A 67 -13.04 24.32 -6.63
C PRO A 67 -12.73 22.86 -6.98
N LEU A 68 -12.26 22.58 -8.22
CA LEU A 68 -11.86 21.23 -8.65
C LEU A 68 -10.65 20.73 -7.86
N VAL A 69 -9.61 21.56 -7.75
CA VAL A 69 -8.38 21.24 -7.00
C VAL A 69 -8.71 21.00 -5.52
N GLN A 70 -9.49 21.90 -4.90
CA GLN A 70 -9.90 21.78 -3.50
C GLN A 70 -10.72 20.51 -3.26
N GLN A 71 -11.70 20.22 -4.12
CA GLN A 71 -12.53 19.02 -3.98
C GLN A 71 -11.69 17.74 -4.12
N TRP A 72 -10.76 17.71 -5.07
CA TRP A 72 -9.85 16.57 -5.25
C TRP A 72 -8.95 16.36 -4.04
N GLN A 73 -8.33 17.42 -3.53
CA GLN A 73 -7.47 17.36 -2.35
C GLN A 73 -8.24 16.92 -1.11
N GLN A 74 -9.47 17.41 -0.93
CA GLN A 74 -10.33 16.97 0.16
C GLN A 74 -10.67 15.48 0.06
N ARG A 75 -10.98 14.97 -1.14
CA ARG A 75 -11.22 13.53 -1.36
C ARG A 75 -10.00 12.69 -1.00
N LEU A 76 -8.80 13.12 -1.41
CA LEU A 76 -7.56 12.44 -1.07
C LEU A 76 -7.31 12.42 0.43
N ASN A 77 -7.48 13.56 1.12
CA ASN A 77 -7.29 13.64 2.56
C ASN A 77 -8.28 12.74 3.33
N THR A 78 -9.53 12.65 2.87
CA THR A 78 -10.55 11.77 3.47
C THR A 78 -10.29 10.29 3.19
N ALA A 79 -9.73 9.96 2.02
CA ALA A 79 -9.42 8.58 1.65
C ALA A 79 -8.10 8.07 2.27
N ALA A 80 -7.20 8.98 2.64
CA ALA A 80 -5.94 8.62 3.28
C ALA A 80 -6.19 8.03 4.68
N LEU A 81 -5.43 6.97 5.00
CA LEU A 81 -5.46 6.37 6.32
C LEU A 81 -4.99 7.43 7.36
N PRO A 82 -5.77 7.72 8.42
CA PRO A 82 -5.37 8.68 9.44
C PRO A 82 -4.05 8.27 10.08
N THR A 83 -3.16 9.24 10.32
CA THR A 83 -1.82 8.97 10.88
C THR A 83 -1.87 8.27 12.24
N GLU A 84 -2.94 8.48 13.00
CA GLU A 84 -3.23 7.84 14.27
C GLU A 84 -3.34 6.32 14.10
N GLN A 85 -3.97 5.85 13.02
CA GLN A 85 -4.17 4.42 12.74
C GLN A 85 -2.86 3.71 12.38
N LEU A 86 -1.85 4.45 11.92
CA LEU A 86 -0.51 3.91 11.65
C LEU A 86 0.23 3.48 12.92
N ASN A 87 -0.19 3.95 14.10
CA ASN A 87 0.53 3.72 15.35
C ASN A 87 0.19 2.38 16.03
N GLY A 88 -0.85 1.67 15.59
CA GLY A 88 -1.36 0.49 16.29
C GLY A 88 -0.30 -0.59 16.51
N TRP A 89 0.46 -0.91 15.46
CA TRP A 89 1.55 -1.88 15.52
C TRP A 89 2.66 -1.46 16.48
N HIS A 90 3.20 -0.25 16.29
CA HIS A 90 4.26 0.30 17.13
C HIS A 90 3.86 0.31 18.62
N GLN A 91 2.65 0.79 18.93
CA GLN A 91 2.14 0.80 20.30
C GLN A 91 2.02 -0.61 20.89
N GLY A 92 1.53 -1.59 20.10
CA GLY A 92 1.48 -2.99 20.50
C GLY A 92 2.87 -3.54 20.83
N MET A 93 3.84 -3.31 19.95
CA MET A 93 5.23 -3.75 20.14
C MET A 93 5.89 -3.08 21.35
N MET A 94 5.62 -1.80 21.61
CA MET A 94 6.11 -1.10 22.79
C MET A 94 5.54 -1.70 24.08
N LYS A 95 4.23 -2.02 24.11
CA LYS A 95 3.62 -2.69 25.28
C LYS A 95 4.19 -4.09 25.50
N LEU A 96 4.43 -4.86 24.43
CA LEU A 96 5.06 -6.17 24.52
C LEU A 96 6.50 -6.09 25.05
N LYS A 97 7.27 -5.09 24.60
CA LYS A 97 8.62 -4.84 25.13
C LYS A 97 8.57 -4.52 26.63
N GLN A 98 7.70 -3.61 27.05
CA GLN A 98 7.53 -3.27 28.47
C GLN A 98 7.13 -4.48 29.33
N LEU A 99 6.25 -5.34 28.80
CA LEU A 99 5.88 -6.58 29.47
C LEU A 99 7.07 -7.53 29.61
N SER A 100 7.87 -7.69 28.56
CA SER A 100 9.11 -8.47 28.58
C SER A 100 10.09 -7.97 29.65
N ASP A 101 10.32 -6.65 29.68
CA ASP A 101 11.23 -6.01 30.64
C ASP A 101 10.74 -6.21 32.09
N ARG A 102 9.42 -6.08 32.34
CA ARG A 102 8.83 -6.33 33.66
C ARG A 102 8.94 -7.79 34.09
N LEU A 103 8.76 -8.73 33.17
CA LEU A 103 8.95 -10.16 33.44
C LEU A 103 10.43 -10.45 33.74
N ASN A 104 11.36 -9.78 33.07
CA ASN A 104 12.79 -9.91 33.34
C ASN A 104 13.15 -9.47 34.77
N GLY A 105 12.67 -8.32 35.21
CA GLY A 105 12.90 -7.84 36.59
C GLY A 105 12.28 -8.71 37.69
N LEU A 106 11.19 -9.44 37.41
CA LEU A 106 10.58 -10.35 38.39
C LEU A 106 11.42 -11.61 38.65
N ASP A 107 12.16 -12.07 37.65
CA ASP A 107 13.02 -13.25 37.73
C ASP A 107 14.27 -12.98 38.58
N GLU A 108 14.83 -11.77 38.44
CA GLU A 108 15.99 -11.31 39.23
C GLU A 108 15.69 -11.22 40.74
N GLN A 109 14.42 -11.04 41.13
CA GLN A 109 14.03 -10.88 42.54
C GLN A 109 13.57 -12.17 43.23
N LYS A 110 13.16 -13.22 42.49
CA LYS A 110 12.59 -14.43 43.10
C LYS A 110 12.96 -15.69 42.31
N GLY A 111 14.12 -16.27 42.62
CA GLY A 111 14.67 -17.47 41.99
C GLY A 111 13.90 -18.79 42.22
N LYS A 112 12.57 -18.81 42.09
CA LYS A 112 11.75 -20.01 42.33
C LYS A 112 10.40 -20.10 41.62
N TYR A 113 10.20 -19.47 40.46
CA TYR A 113 8.96 -19.61 39.69
C TYR A 113 9.21 -19.97 38.21
N MET A 114 9.12 -21.26 37.91
CA MET A 114 9.14 -21.84 36.54
C MET A 114 8.14 -21.15 35.59
N THR A 115 7.05 -20.59 36.13
CA THR A 115 5.97 -19.96 35.36
C THR A 115 6.33 -18.58 34.78
N VAL A 116 7.28 -17.84 35.36
CA VAL A 116 7.71 -16.54 34.83
C VAL A 116 8.56 -16.73 33.57
N SER A 117 9.40 -17.77 33.54
CA SER A 117 10.20 -18.13 32.38
C SER A 117 9.33 -18.56 31.19
N GLU A 118 8.22 -19.25 31.43
CA GLU A 118 7.22 -19.58 30.39
C GLU A 118 6.57 -18.32 29.81
N LEU A 119 6.17 -17.37 30.67
CA LEU A 119 5.60 -16.09 30.22
C LEU A 119 6.60 -15.26 29.41
N LYS A 120 7.88 -15.22 29.79
CA LYS A 120 8.93 -14.57 28.99
C LYS A 120 9.05 -15.21 27.62
N SER A 121 9.05 -16.54 27.57
CA SER A 121 9.14 -17.29 26.32
C SER A 121 7.94 -16.99 25.40
N VAL A 122 6.73 -16.94 25.97
CA VAL A 122 5.51 -16.55 25.23
C VAL A 122 5.60 -15.13 24.70
N VAL A 123 6.02 -14.15 25.51
CA VAL A 123 6.16 -12.76 25.05
C VAL A 123 7.23 -12.62 23.96
N PHE A 124 8.38 -13.28 24.14
CA PHE A 124 9.46 -13.26 23.15
C PHE A 124 9.03 -13.88 21.82
N SER A 125 8.42 -15.08 21.85
CA SER A 125 7.90 -15.76 20.66
C SER A 125 6.76 -14.98 19.98
N THR A 126 5.93 -14.27 20.76
CA THR A 126 4.91 -13.35 20.24
C THR A 126 5.56 -12.19 19.50
N MET A 127 6.52 -11.49 20.11
CA MET A 127 7.26 -10.39 19.47
C MET A 127 7.98 -10.87 18.21
N GLN A 128 8.60 -12.05 18.25
CA GLN A 128 9.28 -12.64 17.10
C GLN A 128 8.28 -12.92 15.97
N SER A 129 7.10 -13.46 16.30
CA SER A 129 6.07 -13.78 15.31
C SER A 129 5.52 -12.53 14.63
N PHE A 130 5.31 -11.46 15.40
CA PHE A 130 4.95 -10.16 14.85
C PHE A 130 6.06 -9.60 13.93
N ASN A 131 7.32 -9.64 14.36
CA ASN A 131 8.44 -9.13 13.57
C ASN A 131 8.75 -9.93 12.29
N LYS A 132 8.15 -11.11 12.08
CA LYS A 132 8.29 -11.85 10.81
C LYS A 132 7.68 -11.11 9.62
N SER A 133 6.63 -10.32 9.85
CA SER A 133 5.96 -9.54 8.82
C SER A 133 5.52 -8.20 9.40
N VAL A 134 6.35 -7.18 9.20
CA VAL A 134 6.03 -5.82 9.63
C VAL A 134 4.96 -5.23 8.69
N PRO A 135 3.81 -4.80 9.22
CA PRO A 135 2.70 -4.31 8.41
C PRO A 135 3.05 -3.04 7.63
N ALA A 136 2.35 -2.79 6.52
CA ALA A 136 2.58 -1.61 5.67
C ALA A 136 2.36 -0.31 6.45
N GLU A 137 1.42 -0.30 7.40
CA GLU A 137 1.11 0.80 8.30
C GLU A 137 2.33 1.21 9.15
N GLU A 138 3.07 0.23 9.69
CA GLU A 138 4.29 0.53 10.45
C GLU A 138 5.41 1.05 9.52
N GLN A 139 5.54 0.48 8.33
CA GLN A 139 6.49 0.97 7.34
C GLN A 139 6.20 2.42 6.94
N MET A 140 4.93 2.79 6.77
CA MET A 140 4.50 4.18 6.54
C MET A 140 4.81 5.07 7.74
N ARG A 141 4.52 4.62 8.97
CA ARG A 141 4.80 5.38 10.20
C ARG A 141 6.29 5.73 10.31
N VAL A 142 7.17 4.76 10.05
CA VAL A 142 8.63 4.97 10.05
C VAL A 142 9.04 5.96 8.96
N LEU A 143 8.46 5.86 7.76
CA LEU A 143 8.76 6.81 6.67
C LEU A 143 8.33 8.24 7.00
N LEU A 144 7.19 8.43 7.68
CA LEU A 144 6.70 9.74 8.12
C LEU A 144 7.56 10.37 9.21
N GLN A 145 8.44 9.61 9.88
CA GLN A 145 9.36 10.13 10.89
C GLN A 145 10.67 10.66 10.30
N ASN A 146 10.90 10.48 9.00
CA ASN A 146 12.07 11.08 8.37
C ASN A 146 11.99 12.61 8.48
N PRO A 147 13.09 13.28 8.83
CA PRO A 147 13.12 14.73 8.87
C PRO A 147 12.72 15.33 7.53
N GLU A 148 11.90 16.39 7.53
CA GLU A 148 11.46 17.06 6.28
C GLU A 148 12.63 17.61 5.45
N SER A 149 13.78 17.87 6.10
CA SER A 149 15.01 18.33 5.46
C SER A 149 15.79 17.24 4.72
N GLU A 150 15.46 15.97 4.91
CA GLU A 150 16.17 14.84 4.32
C GLU A 150 15.33 14.09 3.28
N PRO A 151 15.94 13.61 2.19
CA PRO A 151 15.22 12.78 1.23
C PRO A 151 14.81 11.45 1.88
N LEU A 152 13.57 11.02 1.61
CA LEU A 152 13.07 9.74 2.09
C LEU A 152 14.00 8.58 1.66
N PRO A 153 14.36 7.65 2.56
CA PRO A 153 15.25 6.54 2.26
C PRO A 153 14.72 5.68 1.11
N ALA A 154 15.51 5.59 0.02
CA ALA A 154 15.08 4.92 -1.21
C ALA A 154 14.74 3.44 -1.00
N ALA A 155 15.52 2.73 -0.17
CA ALA A 155 15.29 1.33 0.15
C ALA A 155 13.97 1.12 0.92
N ALA A 156 13.70 1.94 1.94
CA ALA A 156 12.47 1.85 2.73
C ALA A 156 11.23 2.17 1.88
N ARG A 157 11.35 3.16 0.97
CA ARG A 157 10.31 3.46 -0.01
C ARG A 157 10.03 2.30 -0.95
N ALA A 158 11.06 1.71 -1.54
CA ALA A 158 10.91 0.58 -2.45
C ALA A 158 10.30 -0.65 -1.77
N GLN A 159 10.67 -0.89 -0.51
CA GLN A 159 10.10 -1.97 0.30
C GLN A 159 8.60 -1.75 0.57
N LEU A 160 8.21 -0.54 0.96
CA LEU A 160 6.79 -0.21 1.15
C LEU A 160 6.02 -0.33 -0.17
N GLU A 161 6.59 0.15 -1.28
CA GLU A 161 5.95 0.04 -2.59
C GLU A 161 5.67 -1.42 -2.96
N MET A 162 6.65 -2.30 -2.78
CA MET A 162 6.50 -3.73 -3.01
C MET A 162 5.40 -4.34 -2.12
N HIS A 163 5.38 -4.00 -0.83
CA HIS A 163 4.38 -4.52 0.10
C HIS A 163 2.96 -4.06 -0.27
N LEU A 164 2.80 -2.79 -0.65
CA LEU A 164 1.52 -2.27 -1.14
C LEU A 164 1.04 -3.00 -2.39
N LYS A 165 1.93 -3.25 -3.37
CA LYS A 165 1.59 -4.03 -4.57
C LYS A 165 1.11 -5.44 -4.20
N GLN A 166 1.76 -6.10 -3.26
CA GLN A 166 1.35 -7.42 -2.77
C GLN A 166 -0.03 -7.38 -2.11
N LEU A 167 -0.30 -6.40 -1.24
CA LEU A 167 -1.60 -6.22 -0.60
C LEU A 167 -2.71 -5.93 -1.62
N THR A 168 -2.45 -5.08 -2.62
CA THR A 168 -3.39 -4.80 -3.70
C THR A 168 -3.69 -6.05 -4.53
N ALA A 169 -2.67 -6.84 -4.88
CA ALA A 169 -2.86 -8.10 -5.60
C ALA A 169 -3.71 -9.08 -4.78
N ARG A 170 -3.45 -9.20 -3.47
CA ARG A 170 -4.25 -10.04 -2.57
C ARG A 170 -5.71 -9.60 -2.52
N TYR A 171 -5.94 -8.29 -2.40
CA TYR A 171 -7.28 -7.71 -2.38
C TYR A 171 -8.02 -7.96 -3.69
N ALA A 172 -7.35 -7.80 -4.84
CA ALA A 172 -7.94 -8.07 -6.15
C ALA A 172 -8.40 -9.53 -6.28
N GLU A 173 -7.59 -10.49 -5.83
CA GLU A 173 -7.98 -11.90 -5.85
C GLU A 173 -9.17 -12.20 -4.91
N ILE A 174 -9.25 -11.53 -3.75
CA ILE A 174 -10.41 -11.65 -2.87
C ILE A 174 -11.67 -11.14 -3.56
N GLN A 175 -11.59 -10.04 -4.33
CA GLN A 175 -12.71 -9.49 -5.07
C GLN A 175 -13.15 -10.40 -6.23
N GLU A 176 -12.19 -11.02 -6.93
CA GLU A 176 -12.44 -11.97 -8.01
C GLU A 176 -13.20 -13.20 -7.47
N ASN A 177 -12.69 -13.83 -6.41
CA ASN A 177 -13.33 -14.99 -5.77
C ASN A 177 -14.70 -14.67 -5.14
N ALA A 178 -14.97 -13.42 -4.79
CA ALA A 178 -16.27 -12.99 -4.26
C ALA A 178 -17.31 -12.70 -5.36
N SER A 179 -16.85 -12.58 -6.62
CA SER A 179 -17.71 -12.29 -7.79
C SER A 179 -18.09 -13.55 -8.57
N GLU A 180 -17.48 -14.70 -8.24
CA GLU A 180 -17.85 -16.05 -8.70
C GLU A 180 -18.95 -16.69 -7.83
#